data_AF-A0A239FYU7-F1
#
_entry.id   AF-A0A239FYU7-F1
#
_cell.length_a   1.000
_cell.length_b   1.000
_cell.length_c   1.000
_cell.angle_alpha   90.00
_cell.angle_beta   90.00
_cell.angle_gamma   90.00
#
_symmetry.space_group_name_H-M   'P 1'
#
loop_
_entity.id
_entity.type
_entity.pdbx_description
1 polymer ?
#
loop_
_entity_poly.entity_id
_entity_poly.type
_entity_poly.pdbx_seq_one_letter_code
_entity_poly.pdbx_strand_id
1 'polypeptide(L)'
;MPVRLISENEALAYAGPDATVVHSSSVTYAVGPTATVVAVDAGDRPGGSGLSTRDRLSLRSPFPRAAAERLGGSRQDRPIHGFVRTPSGWVPLGLLRVTMTGSRPTGSVPFTWNGADVPWEPEWLVECALTLDDPLPFDVLDVVRPTPPAPPSDLSWLSHLPDSPISAMHGFVASWYADLPPTSDGIVDAPLPRPLLELYRAARGRHEVLCWNNRIFPPEEIYPSDDGPGIVIGSENQGVFRLRIDPAEADPQVWYLDLFDPPPGGIPSNDAWIVTLAGVKVHS
;
A
#
# COMPACT_ATOMS: atom_id res chain seq x y z
N MET A 1 -1.39 10.58 -27.94
CA MET A 1 -1.81 9.75 -29.10
C MET A 1 -3.05 8.97 -28.67
N PRO A 2 -3.97 8.55 -29.55
CA PRO A 2 -5.14 7.78 -29.10
C PRO A 2 -4.68 6.47 -28.43
N VAL A 3 -5.19 6.20 -27.22
CA VAL A 3 -4.91 4.96 -26.49
C VAL A 3 -5.46 3.80 -27.31
N ARG A 4 -4.60 2.84 -27.66
CA ARG A 4 -5.05 1.62 -28.34
C ARG A 4 -5.81 0.76 -27.33
N LEU A 5 -7.07 0.48 -27.65
CA LEU A 5 -7.91 -0.44 -26.90
C LEU A 5 -8.01 -1.76 -27.67
N ILE A 6 -7.96 -2.87 -26.95
CA ILE A 6 -8.19 -4.21 -27.49
C ILE A 6 -9.30 -4.92 -26.71
N SER A 7 -9.86 -5.96 -27.32
CA SER A 7 -10.81 -6.82 -26.62
C SER A 7 -10.11 -7.73 -25.61
N GLU A 8 -10.86 -8.22 -24.61
CA GLU A 8 -10.36 -9.24 -23.69
C GLU A 8 -9.86 -10.49 -24.44
N ASN A 9 -10.61 -10.97 -25.44
CA ASN A 9 -10.20 -12.13 -26.24
C ASN A 9 -8.87 -11.92 -26.96
N GLU A 10 -8.65 -10.72 -27.51
CA GLU A 10 -7.37 -10.36 -28.15
C GLU A 10 -6.23 -10.31 -27.13
N ALA A 11 -6.48 -9.79 -25.93
CA ALA A 11 -5.49 -9.75 -24.84
C ALA A 11 -5.13 -11.16 -24.35
N LEU A 12 -6.13 -12.00 -24.09
CA LEU A 12 -5.93 -13.37 -23.60
C LEU A 12 -5.23 -14.25 -24.64
N ALA A 13 -5.39 -13.97 -25.94
CA ALA A 13 -4.70 -14.69 -27.01
C ALA A 13 -3.17 -14.60 -26.92
N TYR A 14 -2.61 -13.58 -26.25
CA TYR A 14 -1.16 -13.48 -26.01
C TYR A 14 -0.62 -14.65 -25.18
N ALA A 15 -1.43 -15.25 -24.30
CA ALA A 15 -1.01 -16.40 -23.51
C ALA A 15 -0.77 -17.66 -24.35
N GLY A 16 -1.33 -17.71 -25.56
CA GLY A 16 -1.26 -18.85 -26.47
C GLY A 16 -2.42 -19.84 -26.30
N PRO A 17 -2.41 -20.94 -27.07
CA PRO A 17 -3.44 -21.98 -26.97
C PRO A 17 -3.43 -22.66 -25.59
N ASP A 18 -4.58 -23.18 -25.17
CA ASP A 18 -4.74 -23.92 -23.89
C ASP A 18 -4.35 -23.13 -22.63
N ALA A 19 -4.34 -21.79 -22.71
CA ALA A 19 -4.07 -20.94 -21.57
C ALA A 19 -5.10 -21.17 -20.45
N THR A 20 -4.60 -21.35 -19.23
CA THR A 20 -5.46 -21.38 -18.05
C THR A 20 -5.79 -19.95 -17.65
N VAL A 21 -7.05 -19.57 -17.81
CA VAL A 21 -7.54 -18.23 -17.46
C VAL A 21 -8.21 -18.26 -16.09
N VAL A 22 -7.82 -17.35 -15.21
CA VAL A 22 -8.42 -17.18 -13.88
C VAL A 22 -8.75 -15.70 -13.69
N HIS A 23 -10.02 -15.43 -13.43
CA HIS A 23 -10.50 -14.10 -13.07
C HIS A 23 -10.63 -13.99 -11.56
N SER A 24 -9.98 -12.99 -10.98
CA SER A 24 -10.25 -12.49 -9.64
C SER A 24 -11.02 -11.18 -9.72
N SER A 25 -11.42 -10.64 -8.56
CA SER A 25 -12.17 -9.38 -8.47
C SER A 25 -11.44 -8.21 -9.15
N SER A 26 -10.10 -8.20 -9.09
CA SER A 26 -9.25 -7.07 -9.51
C SER A 26 -8.22 -7.40 -10.57
N VAL A 27 -7.98 -8.69 -10.82
CA VAL A 27 -6.93 -9.18 -11.72
C VAL A 27 -7.45 -10.33 -12.57
N THR A 28 -7.06 -10.38 -13.84
CA THR A 28 -7.17 -11.57 -14.67
C THR A 28 -5.77 -12.09 -14.98
N TYR A 29 -5.58 -13.38 -14.74
CA TYR A 29 -4.38 -14.10 -15.13
C TYR A 29 -4.72 -15.03 -16.28
N ALA A 30 -3.91 -15.05 -17.34
CA ALA A 30 -3.91 -16.15 -18.30
C ALA A 30 -2.50 -16.72 -18.39
N VAL A 31 -2.33 -17.97 -17.97
CA VAL A 31 -1.04 -18.65 -17.98
C VAL A 31 -1.08 -19.69 -19.07
N GLY A 32 -0.33 -19.45 -20.15
CA GLY A 32 -0.30 -20.34 -21.30
C GLY A 32 1.12 -20.68 -21.75
N PRO A 33 1.23 -21.48 -22.82
CA PRO A 33 2.52 -21.95 -23.34
C PRO A 33 3.33 -20.83 -23.99
N THR A 34 2.70 -19.78 -24.50
CA THR A 34 3.39 -18.67 -25.19
C THR A 34 3.79 -17.57 -24.23
N ALA A 35 2.89 -17.17 -23.33
CA ALA A 35 3.13 -16.08 -22.40
C ALA A 35 2.29 -16.20 -21.13
N THR A 36 2.55 -15.30 -20.19
CA THR A 36 1.61 -15.00 -19.10
C THR A 36 0.99 -13.65 -19.34
N VAL A 37 -0.33 -13.57 -19.28
CA VAL A 37 -1.08 -12.32 -19.33
C VAL A 37 -1.51 -11.96 -17.92
N VAL A 38 -1.23 -10.71 -17.55
CA VAL A 38 -1.70 -10.09 -16.30
C VAL A 38 -2.49 -8.86 -16.68
N ALA A 39 -3.78 -8.85 -16.33
CA ALA A 39 -4.64 -7.69 -16.53
C ALA A 39 -5.21 -7.22 -15.20
N VAL A 40 -5.06 -5.95 -14.87
CA VAL A 40 -5.64 -5.33 -13.66
C VAL A 40 -6.74 -4.36 -14.06
N ASP A 41 -7.71 -4.04 -13.19
CA ASP A 41 -8.62 -2.94 -13.53
C ASP A 41 -7.92 -1.58 -13.46
N ALA A 42 -8.50 -0.63 -14.19
CA ALA A 42 -8.16 0.77 -14.09
C ALA A 42 -8.51 1.35 -12.71
N GLY A 43 -7.79 2.42 -12.36
CA GLY A 43 -8.00 3.21 -11.15
C GLY A 43 -6.98 2.92 -10.05
N ASP A 44 -6.97 3.82 -9.06
CA ASP A 44 -6.09 3.73 -7.90
C ASP A 44 -6.61 2.70 -6.90
N ARG A 45 -5.71 1.82 -6.46
CA ARG A 45 -6.03 0.72 -5.53
C ARG A 45 -4.98 0.60 -4.44
N PRO A 46 -4.99 1.51 -3.44
CA PRO A 46 -4.13 1.39 -2.27
C PRO A 46 -4.31 0.01 -1.63
N GLY A 47 -3.22 -0.72 -1.40
CA GLY A 47 -3.26 -2.08 -0.83
C GLY A 47 -3.78 -3.19 -1.76
N GLY A 48 -4.26 -2.86 -2.95
CA GLY A 48 -4.78 -3.82 -3.94
C GLY A 48 -3.81 -4.12 -5.07
N SER A 49 -4.26 -4.94 -6.03
CA SER A 49 -3.57 -5.14 -7.31
C SER A 49 -3.93 -4.03 -8.29
N GLY A 50 -2.93 -3.43 -8.94
CA GLY A 50 -3.13 -2.30 -9.85
C GLY A 50 -1.83 -1.70 -10.36
N LEU A 51 -1.97 -0.76 -11.30
CA LEU A 51 -0.86 0.08 -11.74
C LEU A 51 -0.59 1.15 -10.68
N SER A 52 0.61 1.15 -10.07
CA SER A 52 0.96 2.06 -8.97
C SER A 52 1.75 3.29 -9.43
N THR A 53 2.53 3.17 -10.50
CA THR A 53 3.27 4.28 -11.14
C THR A 53 3.19 4.12 -12.66
N ARG A 54 3.77 5.07 -13.41
CA ARG A 54 3.84 4.98 -14.87
C ARG A 54 4.55 3.72 -15.40
N ASP A 55 5.33 3.06 -14.56
CA ASP A 55 6.20 1.93 -14.93
C ASP A 55 6.09 0.75 -13.96
N ARG A 56 5.22 0.80 -12.95
CA ARG A 56 5.08 -0.26 -11.94
C ARG A 56 3.65 -0.74 -11.79
N LEU A 57 3.50 -2.06 -11.83
CA LEU A 57 2.26 -2.78 -11.53
C LEU A 57 2.49 -3.65 -10.30
N SER A 58 1.62 -3.51 -9.31
CA SER A 58 1.65 -4.28 -8.07
C SER A 58 0.57 -5.34 -8.10
N LEU A 59 0.91 -6.57 -7.74
CA LEU A 59 -0.01 -7.68 -7.58
C LEU A 59 -0.01 -8.15 -6.13
N ARG A 60 -1.20 -8.43 -5.63
CA ARG A 60 -1.47 -8.86 -4.26
C ARG A 60 -2.18 -10.20 -4.25
N SER A 61 -1.98 -10.95 -3.19
CA SER A 61 -2.68 -12.21 -2.95
C SER A 61 -4.21 -12.02 -2.91
N PRO A 62 -4.98 -13.09 -3.20
CA PRO A 62 -4.54 -14.44 -3.56
C PRO A 62 -4.06 -14.56 -5.01
N PHE A 63 -2.99 -15.33 -5.23
CA PHE A 63 -2.53 -15.71 -6.57
C PHE A 63 -3.04 -17.11 -6.93
N PRO A 64 -3.62 -17.31 -8.13
CA PRO A 64 -3.86 -18.65 -8.65
C PRO A 64 -2.54 -19.43 -8.71
N ARG A 65 -2.56 -20.73 -8.37
CA ARG A 65 -1.34 -21.56 -8.30
C ARG A 65 -0.44 -21.43 -9.53
N ALA A 66 -1.02 -21.54 -10.73
CA ALA A 66 -0.28 -21.41 -11.99
C ALA A 66 0.39 -20.03 -12.15
N ALA A 67 -0.27 -18.96 -11.68
CA ALA A 67 0.31 -17.61 -11.71
C ALA A 67 1.39 -17.45 -10.64
N ALA A 68 1.19 -17.99 -9.44
CA ALA A 68 2.17 -17.96 -8.34
C ALA A 68 3.47 -18.69 -8.73
N GLU A 69 3.37 -19.92 -9.26
CA GLU A 69 4.51 -20.70 -9.75
C GLU A 69 5.26 -19.94 -10.86
N ARG A 70 4.52 -19.24 -11.72
CA ARG A 70 5.09 -18.51 -12.85
C ARG A 70 5.76 -17.19 -12.45
N LEU A 71 5.18 -16.46 -11.50
CA LEU A 71 5.66 -15.15 -11.06
C LEU A 71 6.73 -15.26 -9.96
N GLY A 72 6.63 -16.26 -9.08
CA GLY A 72 7.61 -16.53 -8.03
C GLY A 72 8.75 -17.47 -8.45
N GLY A 73 8.62 -18.16 -9.58
CA GLY A 73 9.62 -19.12 -10.05
C GLY A 73 10.91 -18.48 -10.58
N SER A 74 12.03 -19.20 -10.41
CA SER A 74 13.37 -18.78 -10.89
C SER A 74 13.53 -18.81 -12.42
N ARG A 75 12.56 -19.38 -13.16
CA ARG A 75 12.55 -19.40 -14.63
C ARG A 75 11.49 -18.45 -15.18
N GLN A 76 11.93 -17.27 -15.60
CA GLN A 76 11.16 -16.37 -16.45
C GLN A 76 11.46 -16.66 -17.92
N ASP A 77 11.14 -17.86 -18.36
CA ASP A 77 11.42 -18.33 -19.73
C ASP A 77 10.44 -17.80 -20.79
N ARG A 78 9.35 -17.18 -20.35
CA ARG A 78 8.28 -16.65 -21.21
C ARG A 78 8.07 -15.15 -20.96
N PRO A 79 7.57 -14.39 -21.94
CA PRO A 79 7.18 -13.01 -21.69
C PRO A 79 5.96 -12.93 -20.74
N ILE A 80 5.88 -11.83 -20.01
CA ILE A 80 4.68 -11.42 -19.27
C ILE A 80 4.10 -10.20 -19.98
N HIS A 81 2.86 -10.29 -20.43
CA HIS A 81 2.14 -9.17 -21.05
C HIS A 81 1.19 -8.52 -20.05
N GLY A 82 1.32 -7.20 -19.88
CA GLY A 82 0.48 -6.41 -19.00
C GLY A 82 -0.69 -5.76 -19.72
N PHE A 83 -1.83 -5.69 -19.07
CA PHE A 83 -3.00 -4.94 -19.54
C PHE A 83 -3.70 -4.21 -18.38
N VAL A 84 -4.40 -3.13 -18.71
CA VAL A 84 -5.35 -2.48 -17.80
C VAL A 84 -6.76 -2.55 -18.39
N ARG A 85 -7.73 -3.04 -17.61
CA ARG A 85 -9.14 -3.14 -17.96
C ARG A 85 -9.82 -1.80 -17.70
N THR A 86 -10.36 -1.19 -18.74
CA THR A 86 -11.19 0.02 -18.67
C THR A 86 -12.62 -0.32 -19.10
N PRO A 87 -13.63 0.53 -18.83
CA PRO A 87 -14.98 0.33 -19.35
C PRO A 87 -15.07 0.24 -20.89
N SER A 88 -14.09 0.80 -21.60
CA SER A 88 -14.07 0.86 -23.07
C SER A 88 -13.26 -0.27 -23.73
N GLY A 89 -12.55 -1.09 -22.93
CA GLY A 89 -11.66 -2.13 -23.44
C GLY A 89 -10.37 -2.24 -22.63
N TRP A 90 -9.44 -3.07 -23.10
CA TRP A 90 -8.18 -3.31 -22.41
C TRP A 90 -7.05 -2.49 -23.05
N VAL A 91 -6.28 -1.79 -22.21
CA VAL A 91 -5.12 -1.00 -22.61
C VAL A 91 -3.87 -1.86 -22.48
N PRO A 92 -3.11 -2.11 -23.56
CA PRO A 92 -1.83 -2.82 -23.47
C PRO A 92 -0.79 -2.01 -22.71
N LEU A 93 -0.13 -2.64 -21.75
CA LEU A 93 1.03 -2.07 -21.02
C LEU A 93 2.38 -2.47 -21.61
N GLY A 94 2.38 -3.43 -22.55
CA GLY A 94 3.61 -4.00 -23.11
C GLY A 94 4.14 -5.18 -22.30
N LEU A 95 5.45 -5.35 -22.30
CA LEU A 95 6.14 -6.42 -21.56
C LEU A 95 6.41 -6.00 -20.12
N LEU A 96 6.26 -6.96 -19.21
CA LEU A 96 6.48 -6.79 -17.78
C LEU A 96 7.63 -7.68 -17.30
N ARG A 97 8.41 -7.18 -16.35
CA ARG A 97 9.46 -7.92 -15.63
C ARG A 97 9.15 -7.98 -14.14
N VAL A 98 9.31 -9.14 -13.53
CA VAL A 98 9.23 -9.25 -12.07
C VAL A 98 10.46 -8.59 -11.48
N THR A 99 10.26 -7.61 -10.60
CA THR A 99 11.34 -6.91 -9.91
C THR A 99 11.38 -7.21 -8.42
N MET A 100 10.25 -7.62 -7.84
CA MET A 100 10.18 -8.00 -6.43
C MET A 100 9.10 -9.05 -6.23
N THR A 101 9.38 -10.03 -5.36
CA THR A 101 8.39 -11.00 -4.88
C THR A 101 8.44 -11.03 -3.36
N GLY A 102 7.29 -10.87 -2.73
CA GLY A 102 7.10 -11.15 -1.31
C GLY A 102 6.50 -12.53 -1.18
N SER A 103 7.14 -13.39 -0.40
CA SER A 103 6.63 -14.68 0.03
C SER A 103 6.29 -14.64 1.51
N ARG A 104 5.25 -15.36 1.93
CA ARG A 104 5.10 -15.72 3.35
C ARG A 104 5.23 -17.22 3.50
N PRO A 105 5.96 -17.71 4.52
CA PRO A 105 5.88 -19.11 4.88
C PRO A 105 4.44 -19.44 5.29
N THR A 106 3.96 -20.59 4.84
CA THR A 106 2.69 -21.18 5.30
C THR A 106 2.90 -21.65 6.74
N GLY A 107 2.12 -21.09 7.68
CA GLY A 107 2.18 -21.46 9.09
C GLY A 107 3.16 -20.63 9.92
N SER A 108 2.89 -19.33 10.06
CA SER A 108 3.58 -18.44 11.01
C SER A 108 3.51 -18.97 12.45
N VAL A 109 4.41 -19.89 12.80
CA VAL A 109 4.93 -19.94 14.17
C VAL A 109 5.80 -18.68 14.34
N PRO A 110 5.67 -17.95 15.46
CA PRO A 110 6.59 -16.86 15.77
C PRO A 110 8.01 -17.39 15.67
N PHE A 111 8.88 -16.61 15.03
CA PHE A 111 10.28 -16.91 14.77
C PHE A 111 11.00 -17.39 16.04
N THR A 112 11.00 -18.69 16.33
CA THR A 112 11.83 -19.28 17.39
C THR A 112 13.18 -19.61 16.77
N TRP A 113 14.23 -18.94 17.23
CA TRP A 113 15.65 -19.10 16.87
C TRP A 113 16.25 -20.50 17.12
N ASN A 114 15.44 -21.53 17.31
CA ASN A 114 15.92 -22.89 17.55
C ASN A 114 15.87 -23.62 16.22
N GLY A 115 17.03 -23.76 15.56
CA GLY A 115 17.24 -24.36 14.24
C GLY A 115 16.83 -25.84 14.12
N ALA A 116 15.56 -26.11 14.37
CA ALA A 116 14.90 -27.36 14.05
C ALA A 116 14.35 -27.25 12.64
N ASP A 117 14.64 -28.27 11.83
CA ASP A 117 14.11 -28.43 10.47
C ASP A 117 12.58 -28.51 10.53
N VAL A 118 11.92 -27.36 10.33
CA VAL A 118 10.49 -27.33 10.05
C VAL A 118 10.31 -27.85 8.62
N PRO A 119 9.39 -28.79 8.36
CA PRO A 119 9.05 -29.16 6.99
C PRO A 119 8.65 -27.88 6.24
N TRP A 120 9.43 -27.52 5.22
CA TRP A 120 9.15 -26.36 4.39
C TRP A 120 7.80 -26.60 3.71
N GLU A 121 6.76 -25.93 4.18
CA GLU A 121 5.56 -25.80 3.36
C GLU A 121 5.86 -24.79 2.25
N PRO A 122 5.32 -24.97 1.02
CA PRO A 122 5.66 -24.10 -0.08
C PRO A 122 5.27 -22.66 0.23
N GLU A 123 6.26 -21.78 0.22
CA GLU A 123 6.07 -20.33 0.29
C GLU A 123 4.98 -19.89 -0.68
N TRP A 124 3.97 -19.20 -0.17
CA TRP A 124 2.93 -18.63 -1.02
C TRP A 124 3.31 -17.18 -1.34
N LEU A 125 3.25 -16.87 -2.64
CA LEU A 125 3.44 -15.52 -3.15
C LEU A 125 2.35 -14.62 -2.53
N VAL A 126 2.75 -13.62 -1.75
CA VAL A 126 1.85 -12.63 -1.14
C VAL A 126 1.82 -11.32 -1.91
N GLU A 127 2.93 -11.01 -2.57
CA GLU A 127 3.12 -9.79 -3.34
C GLU A 127 4.03 -10.05 -4.52
N CYS A 128 3.76 -9.41 -5.65
CA CYS A 128 4.63 -9.39 -6.81
C CYS A 128 4.62 -7.99 -7.40
N ALA A 129 5.80 -7.37 -7.53
CA ALA A 129 5.97 -6.12 -8.26
C ALA A 129 6.50 -6.41 -9.66
N LEU A 130 5.81 -5.85 -10.65
CA LEU A 130 6.14 -5.93 -12.06
C LEU A 130 6.54 -4.53 -12.55
N THR A 131 7.61 -4.45 -13.33
CA THR A 131 8.05 -3.22 -13.99
C THR A 131 7.80 -3.33 -15.48
N LEU A 132 7.28 -2.26 -16.09
CA LEU A 132 7.07 -2.16 -17.53
C LEU A 132 8.41 -1.90 -18.22
N ASP A 133 8.63 -2.53 -19.39
CA ASP A 133 9.82 -2.27 -20.20
C ASP A 133 9.87 -0.81 -20.68
N ASP A 134 8.72 -0.27 -21.06
CA ASP A 134 8.54 1.12 -21.47
C ASP A 134 7.56 1.82 -20.52
N PRO A 135 7.98 2.90 -19.81
CA PRO A 135 7.07 3.68 -18.98
C PRO A 135 5.90 4.26 -19.79
N LEU A 136 4.71 4.24 -19.21
CA LEU A 136 3.52 4.79 -19.85
C LEU A 136 3.64 6.31 -20.04
N PRO A 137 3.24 6.83 -21.22
CA PRO A 137 2.93 8.24 -21.40
C PRO A 137 1.85 8.72 -20.41
N PHE A 138 1.92 9.98 -19.98
CA PHE A 138 0.96 10.54 -19.02
C PHE A 138 -0.48 10.53 -19.53
N ASP A 139 -0.71 10.76 -20.84
CA ASP A 139 -2.05 10.69 -21.44
C ASP A 139 -2.64 9.27 -21.38
N VAL A 140 -1.81 8.22 -21.45
CA VAL A 140 -2.24 6.85 -21.21
C VAL A 140 -2.48 6.62 -19.72
N LEU A 141 -1.59 7.13 -18.86
CA LEU A 141 -1.68 7.02 -17.41
C LEU A 141 -3.01 7.58 -16.89
N ASP A 142 -3.43 8.75 -17.38
CA ASP A 142 -4.70 9.39 -17.01
C ASP A 142 -5.93 8.54 -17.40
N VAL A 143 -5.81 7.70 -18.42
CA VAL A 143 -6.88 6.78 -18.85
C VAL A 143 -6.92 5.51 -18.01
N VAL A 144 -5.75 4.96 -17.65
CA VAL A 144 -5.66 3.70 -16.88
C VAL A 144 -5.69 3.91 -15.37
N ARG A 145 -5.37 5.11 -14.90
CA ARG A 145 -5.50 5.59 -13.53
C ARG A 145 -6.27 6.91 -13.55
N PRO A 146 -7.56 6.90 -13.93
CA PRO A 146 -8.35 8.10 -13.88
C PRO A 146 -8.37 8.57 -12.43
N THR A 147 -7.69 9.68 -12.16
CA THR A 147 -7.80 10.35 -10.87
C THR A 147 -9.23 10.85 -10.80
N PRO A 148 -10.10 10.32 -9.90
CA PRO A 148 -11.40 10.94 -9.71
C PRO A 148 -11.14 12.41 -9.38
N PRO A 149 -11.97 13.36 -9.88
CA PRO A 149 -11.82 14.75 -9.48
C PRO A 149 -11.86 14.77 -7.97
N ALA A 150 -10.72 15.06 -7.34
CA ALA A 150 -10.66 15.15 -5.90
C ALA A 150 -11.71 16.20 -5.51
N PRO A 151 -12.63 15.90 -4.57
CA PRO A 151 -13.40 16.99 -3.99
C PRO A 151 -12.35 18.01 -3.54
N PRO A 152 -12.50 19.30 -3.86
CA PRO A 152 -11.54 20.31 -3.44
C PRO A 152 -11.41 20.14 -1.94
N SER A 153 -10.23 19.69 -1.50
CA SER A 153 -10.05 19.45 -0.08
C SER A 153 -10.19 20.80 0.58
N ASP A 154 -11.26 20.97 1.34
CA ASP A 154 -11.50 22.21 2.05
C ASP A 154 -10.27 22.46 2.93
N LEU A 155 -9.53 23.53 2.63
CA LEU A 155 -8.33 23.92 3.35
C LEU A 155 -8.67 24.74 4.60
N SER A 156 -9.96 24.90 4.94
CA SER A 156 -10.40 25.59 6.14
C SER A 156 -9.77 25.03 7.41
N TRP A 157 -9.39 23.75 7.43
CA TRP A 157 -8.70 23.14 8.57
C TRP A 157 -7.35 23.81 8.90
N LEU A 158 -6.67 24.44 7.92
CA LEU A 158 -5.45 25.19 8.16
C LEU A 158 -5.68 26.40 9.07
N SER A 159 -6.90 26.98 9.05
CA SER A 159 -7.24 28.12 9.92
C SER A 159 -7.26 27.76 11.40
N HIS A 160 -7.27 26.48 11.75
CA HIS A 160 -7.14 26.01 13.12
C HIS A 160 -5.68 25.98 13.61
N LEU A 161 -4.68 26.18 12.75
CA LEU A 161 -3.26 26.12 13.16
C LEU A 161 -2.69 27.51 13.47
N PRO A 162 -1.83 27.64 14.51
CA PRO A 162 -1.39 26.58 15.44
C PRO A 162 -2.32 26.37 16.64
N ASP A 163 -3.39 27.15 16.77
CA ASP A 163 -4.18 27.27 18.01
C ASP A 163 -4.97 26.00 18.40
N SER A 164 -5.32 25.16 17.42
CA SER A 164 -6.11 23.93 17.62
C SER A 164 -5.68 22.80 16.66
N PRO A 165 -4.51 22.16 16.88
CA PRO A 165 -3.98 21.11 16.01
C PRO A 165 -4.88 19.87 15.92
N ILE A 166 -5.57 19.52 17.01
CA ILE A 166 -6.56 18.42 17.01
C ILE A 166 -7.71 18.74 16.05
N SER A 167 -8.25 19.96 16.08
CA SER A 167 -9.32 20.38 15.16
C SER A 167 -8.83 20.41 13.71
N ALA A 168 -7.60 20.90 13.49
CA ALA A 168 -6.96 20.88 12.19
C ALA A 168 -6.82 19.44 11.64
N MET A 169 -6.38 18.49 12.46
CA MET A 169 -6.26 17.08 12.10
C MET A 169 -7.62 16.44 11.78
N HIS A 170 -8.66 16.67 12.60
CA HIS A 170 -10.01 16.18 12.32
C HIS A 170 -10.56 16.74 11.00
N GLY A 171 -10.37 18.05 10.76
CA GLY A 171 -10.78 18.69 9.51
C GLY A 171 -10.01 18.17 8.30
N PHE A 172 -8.69 17.97 8.43
CA PHE A 172 -7.87 17.32 7.40
C PHE A 172 -8.39 15.93 7.07
N VAL A 173 -8.58 15.06 8.07
CA VAL A 173 -9.05 13.68 7.83
C VAL A 173 -10.45 13.65 7.24
N ALA A 174 -11.38 14.48 7.74
CA ALA A 174 -12.74 14.56 7.22
C ALA A 174 -12.78 15.03 5.76
N SER A 175 -11.92 15.99 5.40
CA SER A 175 -11.81 16.55 4.04
C SER A 175 -11.07 15.61 3.08
N TRP A 176 -9.92 15.06 3.50
CA TRP A 176 -9.02 14.29 2.63
C TRP A 176 -9.40 12.81 2.47
N TYR A 177 -10.24 12.27 3.37
CA TYR A 177 -10.70 10.88 3.36
C TYR A 177 -12.24 10.78 3.36
N ALA A 178 -12.92 11.81 2.84
CA ALA A 178 -14.39 11.88 2.79
C ALA A 178 -15.03 10.68 2.06
N ASP A 179 -14.39 10.18 1.01
CA ASP A 179 -14.89 9.11 0.15
C ASP A 179 -14.74 7.70 0.76
N LEU A 180 -14.02 7.57 1.89
CA LEU A 180 -13.88 6.30 2.59
C LEU A 180 -15.02 6.13 3.61
N PRO A 181 -15.87 5.09 3.46
CA PRO A 181 -16.96 4.84 4.39
C PRO A 181 -16.40 4.45 5.76
N PRO A 182 -16.85 5.07 6.87
CA PRO A 182 -16.42 4.65 8.20
C PRO A 182 -17.02 3.28 8.52
N THR A 183 -16.19 2.25 8.74
CA THR A 183 -16.62 1.02 9.40
C THR A 183 -16.65 1.18 10.92
N SER A 184 -17.66 0.54 11.55
CA SER A 184 -17.93 0.67 12.98
C SER A 184 -17.06 -0.25 13.82
N ASP A 185 -15.83 0.16 14.13
CA ASP A 185 -15.03 -0.48 15.17
C ASP A 185 -15.05 0.33 16.47
N GLY A 186 -14.89 -0.33 17.62
CA GLY A 186 -15.14 0.20 18.97
C GLY A 186 -14.25 1.38 19.39
N ILE A 187 -14.55 1.93 20.57
CA ILE A 187 -13.72 2.99 21.20
C ILE A 187 -12.43 2.35 21.70
N VAL A 188 -11.29 2.94 21.35
CA VAL A 188 -9.99 2.59 21.93
C VAL A 188 -9.89 3.28 23.29
N ASP A 189 -10.04 2.51 24.37
CA ASP A 189 -9.76 2.96 25.73
C ASP A 189 -8.38 2.44 26.13
N ALA A 190 -7.34 3.12 25.63
CA ALA A 190 -5.94 2.79 25.88
C ALA A 190 -5.25 3.96 26.61
N PRO A 191 -4.27 3.70 27.48
CA PRO A 191 -3.52 4.73 28.19
C PRO A 191 -2.52 5.41 27.25
N LEU A 192 -3.04 6.12 26.25
CA LEU A 192 -2.26 6.80 25.21
C LEU A 192 -2.46 8.32 25.31
N PRO A 193 -1.47 9.12 24.87
CA PRO A 193 -1.59 10.56 24.83
C PRO A 193 -2.79 11.02 23.98
N ARG A 194 -3.40 12.13 24.40
CA ARG A 194 -4.63 12.65 23.79
C ARG A 194 -4.50 12.87 22.27
N PRO A 195 -3.41 13.45 21.72
CA PRO A 195 -3.28 13.63 20.27
C PRO A 195 -3.39 12.32 19.49
N LEU A 196 -2.75 11.25 19.99
CA LEU A 196 -2.78 9.93 19.37
C LEU A 196 -4.18 9.28 19.47
N LEU A 197 -4.86 9.43 20.61
CA LEU A 197 -6.25 9.00 20.74
C LEU A 197 -7.19 9.73 19.77
N GLU A 198 -7.01 11.03 19.58
CA GLU A 198 -7.80 11.81 18.62
C GLU A 198 -7.51 11.39 17.17
N LEU A 199 -6.26 11.04 16.84
CA LEU A 199 -5.91 10.47 15.54
C LEU A 199 -6.66 9.16 15.29
N TYR A 200 -6.68 8.24 16.26
CA TYR A 200 -7.43 6.99 16.13
C TYR A 200 -8.94 7.22 16.01
N ARG A 201 -9.48 8.26 16.67
CA ARG A 201 -10.88 8.66 16.51
C ARG A 201 -11.15 9.19 15.10
N ALA A 202 -10.27 10.02 14.55
CA ALA A 202 -10.39 10.55 13.19
C ALA A 202 -10.24 9.44 12.13
N ALA A 203 -9.34 8.48 12.37
CA ALA A 203 -9.07 7.32 11.52
C ALA A 203 -10.12 6.19 11.65
N ARG A 204 -11.12 6.34 12.52
CA ARG A 204 -12.07 5.28 12.85
C ARG A 204 -12.77 4.76 11.60
N GLY A 205 -12.56 3.47 11.32
CA GLY A 205 -13.12 2.80 10.16
C GLY A 205 -12.47 3.15 8.82
N ARG A 206 -11.30 3.83 8.85
CA ARG A 206 -10.52 4.27 7.69
C ARG A 206 -9.04 3.96 7.92
N HIS A 207 -8.68 2.68 7.86
CA HIS A 207 -7.31 2.21 8.12
C HIS A 207 -6.24 2.92 7.25
N GLU A 208 -6.64 3.43 6.09
CA GLU A 208 -5.82 4.22 5.18
C GLU A 208 -5.34 5.55 5.80
N VAL A 209 -6.06 6.10 6.79
CA VAL A 209 -5.63 7.29 7.53
C VAL A 209 -4.37 7.02 8.34
N LEU A 210 -4.20 5.78 8.83
CA LEU A 210 -2.99 5.38 9.56
C LEU A 210 -1.79 5.09 8.64
N CYS A 211 -1.98 5.27 7.33
CA CYS A 211 -0.96 5.21 6.28
C CYS A 211 -0.30 3.83 6.11
N TRP A 212 0.03 3.47 4.87
CA TRP A 212 0.70 2.21 4.56
C TRP A 212 2.23 2.35 4.51
N ASN A 213 2.74 3.46 3.95
CA ASN A 213 4.18 3.68 3.75
C ASN A 213 4.90 4.24 4.98
N ASN A 214 4.25 5.08 5.77
CA ASN A 214 4.71 5.52 7.09
C ASN A 214 3.59 5.19 8.06
N ARG A 215 3.56 3.94 8.50
CA ARG A 215 2.42 3.35 9.20
C ARG A 215 2.43 3.80 10.65
N ILE A 216 1.35 4.42 11.09
CA ILE A 216 1.01 4.49 12.51
C ILE A 216 0.31 3.18 12.87
N PHE A 217 0.81 2.49 13.88
CA PHE A 217 0.26 1.22 14.31
C PHE A 217 -1.14 1.41 14.90
N PRO A 218 -2.06 0.48 14.68
CA PRO A 218 -3.28 0.43 15.47
C PRO A 218 -2.91 0.16 16.95
N PRO A 219 -3.80 0.51 17.90
CA PRO A 219 -3.51 0.43 19.33
C PRO A 219 -2.99 -0.93 19.80
N GLU A 220 -3.52 -2.02 19.24
CA GLU A 220 -3.14 -3.41 19.56
C GLU A 220 -1.74 -3.81 19.08
N GLU A 221 -1.14 -3.03 18.19
CA GLU A 221 0.21 -3.25 17.64
C GLU A 221 1.26 -2.32 18.29
N ILE A 222 0.87 -1.44 19.22
CA ILE A 222 1.82 -0.60 19.98
C ILE A 222 2.59 -1.46 20.98
N TYR A 223 3.90 -1.25 21.07
CA TYR A 223 4.77 -2.00 21.99
C TYR A 223 5.83 -1.11 22.67
N PRO A 224 6.39 -1.52 23.82
CA PRO A 224 7.47 -0.79 24.49
C PRO A 224 8.72 -0.67 23.61
N SER A 225 9.42 0.45 23.69
CA SER A 225 10.70 0.63 22.99
C SER A 225 11.84 -0.12 23.67
N ASP A 226 12.69 -0.80 22.90
CA ASP A 226 13.93 -1.42 23.40
C ASP A 226 15.06 -0.38 23.59
N ASP A 227 15.00 0.74 22.87
CA ASP A 227 16.03 1.80 22.84
C ASP A 227 15.88 2.86 23.95
N GLY A 228 15.09 2.56 24.99
CA GLY A 228 14.86 3.46 26.13
C GLY A 228 13.38 3.58 26.53
N PRO A 229 13.06 4.44 27.53
CA PRO A 229 11.69 4.61 27.99
C PRO A 229 10.79 5.14 26.87
N GLY A 230 9.58 4.60 26.76
CA GLY A 230 8.59 5.01 25.78
C GLY A 230 7.95 3.84 25.04
N ILE A 231 7.10 4.16 24.07
CA ILE A 231 6.39 3.19 23.23
C ILE A 231 6.65 3.49 21.76
N VAL A 232 6.72 2.43 20.96
CA VAL A 232 6.76 2.48 19.51
C VAL A 232 5.34 2.48 18.96
N ILE A 233 5.03 3.49 18.17
CA ILE A 233 3.68 3.79 17.68
C ILE A 233 3.55 3.69 16.16
N GLY A 234 4.64 3.40 15.47
CA GLY A 234 4.65 3.31 14.02
C GLY A 234 6.03 3.02 13.46
N SER A 235 6.07 2.80 12.16
CA SER A 235 7.31 2.60 11.41
C SER A 235 7.17 3.04 9.97
N GLU A 236 8.29 3.34 9.34
CA GLU A 236 8.38 3.34 7.88
C GLU A 236 8.21 1.91 7.35
N ASN A 237 7.60 1.77 6.18
CA ASN A 237 7.15 0.49 5.60
C ASN A 237 8.32 -0.46 5.22
N GLN A 238 9.52 0.06 5.00
CA GLN A 238 10.73 -0.77 4.83
C GLN A 238 11.47 -1.01 6.15
N GLY A 239 10.93 -0.55 7.27
CA GLY A 239 11.53 -0.70 8.60
C GLY A 239 12.79 0.14 8.79
N VAL A 240 13.02 1.14 7.94
CA VAL A 240 14.21 2.01 8.00
C VAL A 240 14.23 2.81 9.29
N PHE A 241 13.06 3.19 9.79
CA PHE A 241 12.94 3.83 11.10
C PHE A 241 11.63 3.47 11.80
N ARG A 242 11.65 3.63 13.13
CA ARG A 242 10.50 3.50 14.01
C ARG A 242 10.17 4.85 14.65
N LEU A 243 8.88 5.04 14.97
CA LEU A 243 8.38 6.23 15.64
C LEU A 243 8.16 5.93 17.13
N ARG A 244 8.83 6.67 18.01
CA ARG A 244 8.74 6.52 19.47
C ARG A 244 8.18 7.78 20.12
N ILE A 245 7.35 7.59 21.15
CA ILE A 245 6.87 8.66 22.04
C ILE A 245 7.04 8.27 23.51
N ASP A 246 7.07 9.26 24.39
CA ASP A 246 6.85 9.03 25.83
C ASP A 246 5.34 9.12 26.13
N PRO A 247 4.66 8.01 26.49
CA PRO A 247 3.22 8.04 26.72
C PRO A 247 2.82 8.79 28.00
N ALA A 248 3.76 9.14 28.88
CA ALA A 248 3.48 9.94 30.07
C ALA A 248 3.33 11.44 29.76
N GLU A 249 3.83 11.90 28.60
CA GLU A 249 3.69 13.28 28.17
C GLU A 249 2.29 13.55 27.59
N ALA A 250 1.68 14.67 27.98
CA ALA A 250 0.34 15.04 27.50
C ALA A 250 0.32 15.36 25.98
N ASP A 251 1.43 15.92 25.49
CA ASP A 251 1.72 16.21 24.09
C ASP A 251 3.15 15.75 23.81
N PRO A 252 3.34 14.45 23.52
CA PRO A 252 4.67 13.88 23.46
C PRO A 252 5.48 14.45 22.30
N GLN A 253 6.80 14.39 22.37
CA GLN A 253 7.63 14.56 21.17
C GLN A 253 7.73 13.22 20.40
N VAL A 254 7.68 13.26 19.07
CA VAL A 254 7.88 12.07 18.23
C VAL A 254 9.35 11.96 17.83
N TRP A 255 9.95 10.80 18.14
CA TRP A 255 11.35 10.49 17.87
C TRP A 255 11.48 9.44 16.78
N TYR A 256 12.44 9.63 15.87
CA TYR A 256 12.84 8.63 14.89
C TYR A 256 13.94 7.75 15.48
N LEU A 257 13.71 6.45 15.50
CA LEU A 257 14.72 5.44 15.83
C LEU A 257 15.34 4.89 14.54
N ASP A 258 16.57 4.37 14.62
CA ASP A 258 17.27 3.65 13.53
C ASP A 258 17.61 4.48 12.27
N LEU A 259 17.34 5.79 12.27
CA LEU A 259 17.77 6.69 11.20
C LEU A 259 19.28 6.97 11.30
N PHE A 260 20.02 6.78 10.20
CA PHE A 260 21.49 7.00 10.15
C PHE A 260 21.93 8.46 10.40
N ASP A 261 21.01 9.43 10.33
CA ASP A 261 21.25 10.86 10.60
C ASP A 261 19.93 11.57 10.98
N PRO A 262 19.43 11.42 12.22
CA PRO A 262 18.15 11.99 12.61
C PRO A 262 18.21 13.53 12.67
N PRO A 263 17.15 14.25 12.28
CA PRO A 263 17.12 15.70 12.42
C PRO A 263 17.36 16.10 13.89
N PRO A 264 18.18 17.15 14.16
CA PRO A 264 18.48 17.57 15.51
C PRO A 264 17.22 18.12 16.19
N GLY A 265 16.74 17.40 17.21
CA GLY A 265 15.48 17.66 17.90
C GLY A 265 14.32 16.92 17.22
N GLY A 266 13.62 16.06 17.97
CA GLY A 266 12.41 15.39 17.48
C GLY A 266 11.34 16.39 17.03
N ILE A 267 10.30 15.91 16.37
CA ILE A 267 9.21 16.78 15.89
C ILE A 267 8.14 16.87 17.00
N PRO A 268 7.67 18.07 17.40
CA PRO A 268 6.54 18.20 18.34
C PRO A 268 5.33 17.42 17.82
N SER A 269 4.61 16.64 18.66
CA SER A 269 3.62 15.71 18.08
C SER A 269 2.52 16.41 17.30
N ASN A 270 2.02 17.55 17.76
CA ASN A 270 0.97 18.30 17.07
C ASN A 270 1.32 18.68 15.62
N ASP A 271 2.60 18.95 15.33
CA ASP A 271 3.09 19.19 13.98
C ASP A 271 3.45 17.88 13.28
N ALA A 272 3.99 16.90 14.02
CA ALA A 272 4.40 15.61 13.49
C ALA A 272 3.22 14.83 12.89
N TRP A 273 2.03 14.84 13.50
CA TRP A 273 0.88 14.10 12.97
C TRP A 273 0.39 14.67 11.65
N ILE A 274 0.25 16.00 11.56
CA ILE A 274 -0.20 16.67 10.33
C ILE A 274 0.87 16.57 9.25
N VAL A 275 2.15 16.72 9.58
CA VAL A 275 3.26 16.56 8.62
C VAL A 275 3.41 15.10 8.18
N THR A 276 3.22 14.12 9.07
CA THR A 276 3.24 12.69 8.73
C THR A 276 2.05 12.35 7.82
N LEU A 277 0.85 12.86 8.12
CA LEU A 277 -0.34 12.63 7.30
C LEU A 277 -0.30 13.38 5.95
N ALA A 278 0.13 14.64 5.94
CA ALA A 278 0.19 15.49 4.74
C ALA A 278 1.37 15.16 3.83
N GLY A 279 2.54 14.85 4.39
CA GLY A 279 3.71 14.41 3.62
C GLY A 279 3.48 13.09 2.90
N VAL A 280 2.61 12.21 3.42
CA VAL A 280 2.28 10.92 2.80
C VAL A 280 1.35 11.07 1.60
N LYS A 281 0.33 11.94 1.62
CA LYS A 281 -0.57 12.09 0.45
C LYS A 281 0.02 12.93 -0.69
N VAL A 282 1.10 13.68 -0.44
CA VAL A 282 1.88 14.33 -1.51
C VAL A 282 2.77 13.33 -2.27
N HIS A 283 3.04 12.16 -1.68
CA HIS A 283 3.91 11.12 -2.24
C HIS A 283 3.22 9.79 -2.57
N SER A 284 1.91 9.66 -2.31
CA SER A 284 1.04 8.54 -2.72
C SER A 284 0.34 8.83 -4.04
#